data_AF-A0A1B6AV72-F1
#
_entry.id   AF-A0A1B6AV72-F1
#
_cell.length_a   1.000
_cell.length_b   1.000
_cell.length_c   1.000
_cell.angle_alpha   90.00
_cell.angle_beta   90.00
_cell.angle_gamma   90.00
#
_symmetry.space_group_name_H-M   'P 1'
#
loop_
_entity.id
_entity.type
_entity.pdbx_description
1 polymer ?
#
loop_
_entity_poly.entity_id
_entity_poly.type
_entity_poly.pdbx_seq_one_letter_code
_entity_poly.pdbx_strand_id
1 'polypeptide(L)' 'MTEVARELGVSSPESLRGWYKQAKADRGEGRPGELTTAEREAGLLRSLSILGSLLVRLSRGG' A
#
# COMPACT_ATOMS: atom_id res chain seq x y z
N MET A 1 -0.98 -28.03 -1.22
CA MET A 1 -1.12 -26.57 -1.02
C MET A 1 -0.90 -25.79 -2.33
N THR A 2 -1.21 -26.39 -3.48
CA THR A 2 -0.84 -25.91 -4.83
C THR A 2 -2.06 -25.63 -5.72
N GLU A 3 -3.22 -26.21 -5.40
CA GLU A 3 -4.45 -26.08 -6.20
C GLU A 3 -5.13 -24.73 -5.97
N VAL A 4 -5.34 -24.36 -4.70
CA VAL A 4 -5.95 -23.09 -4.29
C VAL A 4 -5.15 -21.88 -4.79
N ALA A 5 -3.82 -21.96 -4.84
CA ALA A 5 -2.98 -20.86 -5.33
C ALA A 5 -3.13 -20.64 -6.85
N ARG A 6 -3.29 -21.73 -7.63
CA ARG A 6 -3.56 -21.65 -9.07
C ARG A 6 -4.97 -21.14 -9.35
N GLU A 7 -5.96 -21.56 -8.57
CA GLU A 7 -7.36 -21.12 -8.71
C GLU A 7 -7.52 -19.62 -8.41
N LEU A 8 -6.77 -19.11 -7.43
CA LEU A 8 -6.76 -17.69 -7.05
C LEU A 8 -5.82 -16.83 -7.91
N GLY A 9 -5.16 -17.41 -8.93
CA GLY A 9 -4.21 -16.70 -9.78
C GLY A 9 -2.94 -16.23 -9.05
N VAL A 10 -2.66 -16.74 -7.85
CA VAL A 10 -1.51 -16.33 -7.04
C VAL A 10 -0.33 -17.24 -7.36
N SER A 11 0.54 -16.78 -8.26
CA SER A 11 1.64 -17.59 -8.79
C SER A 11 2.76 -17.88 -7.79
N SER A 12 2.81 -17.21 -6.62
CA SER A 12 3.84 -17.47 -5.61
C SER A 12 3.31 -17.48 -4.17
N PRO A 13 3.65 -18.49 -3.35
CA PRO A 13 3.27 -18.55 -1.93
C PRO A 13 3.85 -17.41 -1.08
N GLU A 14 4.92 -16.75 -1.56
CA GLU A 14 5.48 -15.56 -0.95
C GLU A 14 4.51 -14.36 -1.05
N SER A 15 3.78 -14.24 -2.16
CA SER A 15 2.75 -13.21 -2.35
C SER A 15 1.57 -13.40 -1.40
N LEU A 16 1.12 -14.66 -1.22
CA LEU A 16 0.07 -14.98 -0.25
C LEU A 16 0.47 -14.64 1.18
N ARG A 17 1.72 -14.95 1.56
CA ARG A 17 2.26 -14.60 2.88
C ARG A 17 2.30 -13.09 3.08
N GLY A 18 2.66 -12.33 2.05
CA GLY A 18 2.63 -10.87 2.06
C GLY A 18 1.21 -10.33 2.30
N TRP A 19 0.22 -10.82 1.55
CA TRP A 19 -1.18 -10.40 1.71
C TRP A 19 -1.75 -10.77 3.08
N TYR A 20 -1.42 -11.94 3.62
CA TYR A 20 -1.85 -12.33 4.96
C TYR A 20 -1.28 -11.41 6.04
N LYS A 21 0.00 -11.03 5.93
CA LYS A 21 0.61 -10.06 6.84
C LYS A 21 -0.05 -8.68 6.74
N GLN A 22 -0.33 -8.22 5.53
CA GLN A 22 -1.02 -6.94 5.31
C GLN A 22 -2.44 -6.97 5.89
N ALA A 23 -3.19 -8.06 5.68
CA ALA A 23 -4.52 -8.22 6.24
C ALA A 23 -4.52 -8.27 7.79
N LYS A 24 -3.47 -8.82 8.40
CA LYS A 24 -3.23 -8.75 9.85
C LYS A 24 -2.98 -7.30 10.30
N ALA A 25 -2.13 -6.57 9.59
CA ALA A 25 -1.86 -5.15 9.88
C ALA A 25 -3.14 -4.30 9.76
N ASP A 26 -3.93 -4.51 8.70
CA ASP A 26 -5.21 -3.82 8.46
C ASP A 26 -6.25 -4.07 9.57
N ARG A 27 -6.16 -5.20 10.29
CA ARG A 27 -6.99 -5.51 11.46
C ARG A 27 -6.44 -4.96 12.78
N GLY A 28 -5.31 -4.26 12.77
CA GLY A 28 -4.62 -3.80 13.97
C GLY A 28 -3.85 -4.89 14.71
N GLU A 29 -3.67 -6.06 14.10
CA GLU A 29 -2.91 -7.19 14.67
C GLU A 29 -1.44 -7.22 14.17
N GLY A 30 -1.03 -6.20 13.41
CA GLY A 30 0.34 -6.01 12.94
C GLY A 30 1.30 -5.58 14.06
N ARG A 31 2.59 -5.61 13.75
CA ARG A 31 3.61 -5.06 14.65
C ARG A 31 3.51 -3.53 14.69
N PRO A 32 3.92 -2.90 15.80
CA PRO A 32 4.04 -1.44 15.87
C PRO A 32 4.86 -0.90 14.69
N GLY A 33 4.29 0.05 13.94
CA GLY A 33 4.89 0.65 12.75
C GLY A 33 4.60 -0.07 11.43
N GLU A 34 3.92 -1.22 11.43
CA GLU A 34 3.34 -1.76 10.21
C GLU A 34 2.15 -0.90 9.78
N LEU A 35 2.23 -0.36 8.56
CA LEU A 35 1.19 0.50 8.02
C LEU A 35 0.04 -0.32 7.48
N THR A 36 -1.17 0.06 7.86
CA THR A 36 -2.38 -0.35 7.16
C THR A 36 -2.35 0.16 5.72
N THR A 37 -3.12 -0.51 4.88
CA THR A 37 -3.37 -0.11 3.49
C THR A 37 -3.92 1.31 3.43
N ALA A 38 -4.86 1.65 4.34
CA ALA A 38 -5.43 2.99 4.45
C ALA A 38 -4.37 4.06 4.81
N GLU A 39 -3.47 3.78 5.75
CA GLU A 39 -2.39 4.71 6.11
C GLU A 39 -1.39 4.89 4.97
N ARG A 40 -1.05 3.82 4.24
CA ARG A 40 -0.22 3.91 3.02
C ARG A 40 -0.87 4.80 1.97
N GLU A 41 -2.15 4.58 1.67
CA GLU A 41 -2.89 5.39 0.70
C GLU A 41 -3.00 6.85 1.14
N ALA A 42 -3.30 7.12 2.42
CA ALA A 42 -3.32 8.47 2.96
C ALA A 42 -1.94 9.17 2.81
N GLY A 43 -0.85 8.44 3.02
CA GLY A 43 0.50 8.94 2.77
C GLY A 43 0.77 9.27 1.30
N LEU A 44 0.29 8.43 0.37
CA LEU A 44 0.38 8.67 -1.07
C LEU A 44 -0.45 9.89 -1.50
N LEU A 45 -1.68 10.00 -1.02
CA LEU A 45 -2.55 11.16 -1.29
C LEU A 45 -1.95 12.46 -0.75
N ARG A 46 -1.37 12.41 0.45
CA ARG A 46 -0.64 13.55 1.03
C ARG A 46 0.56 13.95 0.18
N SER A 47 1.35 12.97 -0.24
CA SER A 47 2.51 13.20 -1.11
C SER A 47 2.08 13.83 -2.44
N LEU A 48 1.00 13.34 -3.05
CA LEU A 48 0.46 13.89 -4.28
C LEU A 48 -0.02 15.34 -4.11
N SER A 49 -0.69 15.64 -2.98
CA SER A 49 -1.11 17.02 -2.67
C SER A 49 0.07 17.98 -2.56
N ILE A 50 1.18 17.54 -1.95
CA ILE A 50 2.39 18.35 -1.80
C ILE A 50 3.02 18.60 -3.19
N LEU A 51 3.17 17.54 -3.98
CA LEU A 51 3.73 17.63 -5.33
C LEU A 51 2.88 18.52 -6.25
N GLY A 52 1.55 18.42 -6.19
CA GLY A 52 0.65 19.30 -6.95
C GLY A 52 0.82 20.78 -6.57
N SER A 53 0.97 21.06 -5.27
CA SER A 53 1.20 22.43 -4.79
C SER A 53 2.55 23.00 -5.23
N LEU A 54 3.59 22.16 -5.27
CA LEU A 54 4.91 22.51 -5.78
C LEU A 54 4.86 22.82 -7.28
N LEU A 55 4.18 21.97 -8.06
CA LEU A 55 4.02 22.18 -9.50
C LEU A 55 3.31 23.51 -9.81
N VAL A 56 2.21 23.79 -9.12
CA VAL A 56 1.48 25.07 -9.28
C VAL A 56 2.35 26.28 -8.96
N ARG A 57 3.21 26.17 -7.93
CA ARG A 57 4.14 27.24 -7.55
C ARG A 57 5.23 27.44 -8.60
N LEU A 58 5.75 26.37 -9.18
CA LEU A 58 6.74 26.43 -10.25
C LEU A 58 6.15 27.05 -11.53
N SER A 59 4.90 26.74 -11.89
CA SER A 59 4.25 27.32 -13.07
C SER A 59 3.90 28.81 -12.96
N ARG A 60 3.84 29.36 -11.75
CA ARG A 60 3.52 30.79 -11.51
C ARG A 60 4.74 31.67 -11.23
N GLY A 61 5.90 31.06 -10.99
CA GLY A 61 7.15 31.77 -10.67
C GLY A 61 8.12 31.91 -11.84
N GLY A 62 7.69 31.57 -13.06
CA GLY A 62 8.45 31.71 -14.31
C GLY A 62 7.86 32.78 -15.23
#